data_AF-A0A958SHH9-F1
#
_entry.id   AF-A0A958SHH9-F1
#
_cell.length_a   1.000
_cell.length_b   1.000
_cell.length_c   1.000
_cell.angle_alpha   90.00
_cell.angle_beta   90.00
_cell.angle_gamma   90.00
#
_symmetry.space_group_name_H-M   'P 1'
#
loop_
_entity.id
_entity.type
_entity.pdbx_description
1 polymer ?
#
loop_
_entity_poly.entity_id
_entity_poly.type
_entity_poly.pdbx_seq_one_letter_code
_entity_poly.pdbx_strand_id
1 'polypeptide(L)'
;MERWGAVMGHCRPEEIEDLKSLLDEILNWDKIQEKGFGKLYLKSKGFLHFHSKERRRWADVRDGINWGSELELPFNATATQKKKFLQEVKKRYSKCLS
;
A
#
# COMPACT_ATOMS: atom_id res chain seq x y z
N MET A 1 -0.15 -34.62 -1.04
CA MET A 1 -0.67 -33.51 -1.86
C MET A 1 -1.11 -32.42 -0.90
N GLU A 2 -0.21 -31.51 -0.54
CA GLU A 2 -0.49 -30.49 0.46
C GLU A 2 -0.47 -29.10 -0.16
N ARG A 3 -1.55 -28.38 0.18
CA ARG A 3 -1.98 -27.03 -0.20
C ARG A 3 -0.84 -26.02 -0.39
N TRP A 4 -0.85 -25.36 -1.55
CA TRP A 4 -0.13 -24.13 -1.85
C TRP A 4 -0.65 -22.98 -0.99
N GLY A 5 -0.22 -22.91 0.27
CA GLY A 5 -0.26 -21.69 1.07
C GLY A 5 1.00 -20.89 0.77
N ALA A 6 1.05 -20.22 -0.38
CA ALA A 6 2.08 -19.21 -0.63
C ALA A 6 1.89 -18.10 0.41
N VAL A 7 2.73 -18.10 1.45
CA VAL A 7 2.78 -17.04 2.45
C VAL A 7 3.22 -15.77 1.72
N MET A 8 2.26 -14.97 1.24
CA MET A 8 2.52 -13.64 0.71
C MET A 8 3.03 -12.79 1.87
N GLY A 9 4.35 -12.66 1.96
CA GLY A 9 5.00 -11.90 3.01
C GLY A 9 4.74 -10.42 2.84
N HIS A 10 4.31 -9.75 3.91
CA HIS A 10 4.39 -8.29 3.97
C HIS A 10 5.83 -7.86 3.72
N CYS A 11 6.00 -6.73 3.02
CA CYS A 11 7.33 -6.15 2.87
C CYS A 11 8.00 -5.95 4.23
N ARG A 12 9.30 -6.23 4.28
CA ARG A 12 10.14 -5.85 5.42
C ARG A 12 10.38 -4.33 5.42
N PRO A 13 10.78 -3.74 6.55
CA PRO A 13 11.03 -2.30 6.62
C PRO A 13 12.03 -1.78 5.57
N GLU A 14 13.12 -2.51 5.34
CA GLU A 14 14.12 -2.17 4.33
C GLU A 14 13.57 -2.17 2.90
N GLU A 15 12.49 -2.92 2.66
CA GLU A 15 11.87 -3.05 1.34
C GLU A 15 10.89 -1.93 1.00
N ILE A 16 10.63 -1.00 1.93
CA ILE A 16 9.74 0.15 1.70
C ILE A 16 10.35 1.48 2.13
N GLU A 17 11.62 1.50 2.53
CA GLU A 17 12.33 2.72 2.93
C GLU A 17 12.38 3.76 1.80
N ASP A 18 12.53 3.33 0.54
CA ASP A 18 12.48 4.21 -0.64
C ASP A 18 11.12 4.87 -0.85
N LEU A 19 10.07 4.41 -0.16
CA LEU A 19 8.72 4.95 -0.19
C LEU A 19 8.43 5.91 0.95
N LYS A 20 9.38 6.17 1.86
CA LYS A 20 9.15 7.00 3.06
C LYS A 20 8.46 8.33 2.75
N SER A 21 8.94 9.09 1.76
CA SER A 21 8.33 10.37 1.39
C SER A 21 6.89 10.24 0.87
N LEU A 22 6.58 9.12 0.21
CA LEU A 22 5.24 8.82 -0.29
C LEU A 22 4.31 8.40 0.86
N LEU A 23 4.82 7.61 1.81
CA LEU A 23 4.09 7.23 3.02
C LEU A 23 3.79 8.47 3.88
N ASP A 24 4.78 9.35 4.07
CA ASP A 24 4.62 10.63 4.78
C ASP A 24 3.51 11.48 4.13
N GLU A 25 3.44 11.53 2.81
CA GLU A 25 2.36 12.26 2.11
C GLU A 25 0.98 11.66 2.41
N ILE A 26 0.84 10.33 2.38
CA ILE A 26 -0.44 9.65 2.65
C ILE A 26 -0.83 9.79 4.13
N LEU A 27 0.16 9.81 5.03
CA LEU A 27 -0.06 10.01 6.47
C LEU A 27 -0.61 11.40 6.81
N ASN A 28 -0.40 12.39 5.94
CA ASN A 28 -0.99 13.72 6.10
C ASN A 28 -2.48 13.77 5.71
N TRP A 29 -3.08 12.67 5.22
CA TRP A 29 -4.50 12.63 4.88
C TRP A 29 -5.38 12.40 6.12
N ASP A 30 -6.56 13.00 6.11
CA ASP A 30 -7.52 12.91 7.23
C ASP A 30 -7.82 11.44 7.62
N LYS A 31 -7.74 11.14 8.92
CA LYS A 31 -8.04 9.82 9.50
C LYS A 31 -7.15 8.66 9.04
N ILE A 32 -6.04 8.94 8.36
CA ILE A 32 -4.99 7.94 8.11
C ILE A 32 -4.08 7.83 9.34
N GLN A 33 -3.75 6.60 9.71
CA GLN A 33 -2.83 6.28 10.79
C GLN A 33 -1.92 5.12 10.38
N GLU A 34 -0.64 5.20 10.71
CA GLU A 34 0.26 4.06 10.57
C GLU A 34 0.21 3.20 11.86
N LYS A 35 0.02 1.88 11.72
CA LYS A 35 0.05 0.93 12.86
C LYS A 35 1.29 0.03 12.87
N GLY A 36 2.18 0.25 11.91
CA GLY A 36 3.40 -0.50 11.69
C GLY A 36 3.94 -0.12 10.32
N PHE A 37 5.25 -0.24 10.13
CA PHE A 37 5.93 0.30 8.97
C PHE A 37 5.25 -0.15 7.65
N GLY A 38 4.71 0.81 6.90
CA GLY A 38 4.01 0.55 5.63
C GLY A 38 2.59 -0.02 5.74
N LYS A 39 2.01 -0.05 6.95
CA LYS A 39 0.63 -0.51 7.22
C LYS A 39 -0.23 0.66 7.64
N LEU A 40 -0.93 1.23 6.68
CA LEU A 40 -1.80 2.37 6.87
C LEU A 40 -3.25 1.93 7.12
N TYR A 41 -3.88 2.58 8.07
CA TYR A 41 -5.25 2.35 8.49
C TYR A 41 -6.07 3.62 8.27
N LEU A 42 -7.31 3.45 7.81
CA LEU A 42 -8.31 4.50 7.69
C LEU A 42 -9.47 4.20 8.64
N LYS A 43 -9.77 5.10 9.58
CA LYS A 43 -10.87 4.91 10.58
C LYS A 43 -10.79 3.52 11.26
N SER A 44 -9.61 3.13 11.72
CA SER A 44 -9.33 1.82 12.35
C SER A 44 -9.42 0.58 11.44
N LYS A 45 -9.72 0.72 10.14
CA LYS A 45 -9.70 -0.38 9.15
C LYS A 45 -8.39 -0.35 8.37
N GLY A 46 -7.78 -1.51 8.13
CA GLY A 46 -6.60 -1.60 7.26
C GLY A 46 -6.92 -1.03 5.88
N PHE A 47 -6.13 -0.08 5.39
CA PHE A 47 -6.38 0.68 4.18
C PHE A 47 -5.34 0.41 3.10
N LEU A 48 -4.06 0.39 3.47
CA LEU A 48 -2.95 0.16 2.56
C LEU A 48 -1.86 -0.65 3.27
N HIS A 49 -1.36 -1.68 2.59
CA HIS A 49 -0.12 -2.37 2.97
C HIS A 49 0.63 -2.88 1.75
N PHE A 50 1.95 -3.06 1.89
CA PHE A 50 2.81 -3.55 0.82
C PHE A 50 3.16 -5.02 0.98
N HIS A 51 3.27 -5.70 -0.14
CA HIS A 51 3.78 -7.06 -0.29
C HIS A 51 4.96 -7.09 -1.24
N SER A 52 5.87 -8.04 -1.03
CA SER A 52 6.94 -8.33 -1.96
C SER A 52 7.10 -9.82 -2.19
N LYS A 53 7.50 -10.19 -3.41
CA LYS A 53 7.89 -11.56 -3.76
C LYS A 53 8.80 -11.53 -4.98
N GLU A 54 9.93 -12.22 -4.91
CA GLU A 54 10.81 -12.47 -6.07
C GLU A 54 11.13 -11.20 -6.89
N ARG A 55 11.40 -10.08 -6.21
CA ARG A 55 11.68 -8.73 -6.77
C ARG A 55 10.48 -7.95 -7.32
N ARG A 56 9.26 -8.49 -7.21
CA ARG A 56 8.02 -7.74 -7.41
C ARG A 56 7.58 -7.12 -6.08
N ARG A 57 7.08 -5.88 -6.13
CA ARG A 57 6.45 -5.19 -5.00
C ARG A 57 5.13 -4.57 -5.44
N TRP A 58 4.10 -4.78 -4.64
CA TRP A 58 2.77 -4.22 -4.88
C TRP A 58 2.13 -3.80 -3.56
N ALA A 59 1.08 -3.01 -3.65
CA ALA A 59 0.25 -2.63 -2.52
C ALA A 59 -1.18 -3.16 -2.70
N ASP A 60 -1.74 -3.68 -1.61
CA ASP A 60 -3.20 -3.80 -1.51
C ASP A 60 -3.73 -2.47 -0.97
N VAL A 61 -4.75 -1.93 -1.63
CA VAL A 61 -5.32 -0.62 -1.26
C VAL A 61 -6.82 -0.67 -1.35
N ARG A 62 -7.51 -0.48 -0.23
CA ARG A 62 -8.98 -0.54 -0.20
C ARG A 62 -9.62 0.44 -1.15
N ASP A 63 -10.64 -0.01 -1.89
CA ASP A 63 -11.31 0.76 -2.95
C ASP A 63 -12.69 1.33 -2.58
N GLY A 64 -13.06 1.24 -1.29
CA GLY A 64 -14.36 1.62 -0.75
C GLY A 64 -15.27 0.43 -0.43
N ILE A 65 -15.02 -0.73 -1.05
CA ILE A 65 -15.81 -1.94 -0.83
C ILE A 65 -14.92 -3.03 -0.21
N ASN A 66 -13.83 -3.37 -0.89
CA ASN A 66 -12.88 -4.41 -0.49
C ASN A 66 -11.44 -3.90 -0.69
N TRP A 67 -10.46 -4.80 -0.84
CA TRP A 67 -9.04 -4.46 -1.05
C TRP A 67 -8.69 -3.99 -2.48
N GLY A 68 -9.66 -3.99 -3.41
CA GLY A 68 -9.44 -3.62 -4.82
C GLY A 68 -8.39 -4.50 -5.53
N SER A 69 -8.05 -4.14 -6.76
CA SER A 69 -6.92 -4.76 -7.47
C SER A 69 -5.58 -4.30 -6.90
N GLU A 70 -4.59 -5.20 -6.89
CA GLU A 70 -3.21 -4.91 -6.51
C GLU A 70 -2.66 -3.71 -7.31
N LEU A 71 -1.95 -2.81 -6.63
CA LEU A 71 -1.25 -1.69 -7.25
C LEU A 71 0.24 -1.97 -7.26
N GLU A 72 0.79 -2.21 -8.45
CA GLU A 72 2.23 -2.42 -8.59
C GLU A 72 3.02 -1.13 -8.32
N LEU A 73 4.05 -1.27 -7.49
CA LEU A 73 5.01 -0.20 -7.23
C LEU A 73 6.40 -0.82 -7.11
N PRO A 74 7.19 -0.84 -8.20
CA PRO A 74 8.49 -1.51 -8.22
C PRO A 74 9.44 -0.91 -7.18
N PHE A 75 10.43 -1.70 -6.76
CA PHE A 75 11.56 -1.18 -5.99
C PHE A 75 12.26 -0.05 -6.75
N ASN A 76 12.67 1.01 -6.04
CA ASN A 76 13.28 2.20 -6.64
C ASN A 76 12.38 2.86 -7.70
N ALA A 77 11.06 2.86 -7.48
CA ALA A 77 10.10 3.49 -8.37
C ALA A 77 10.47 4.94 -8.67
N THR A 78 10.40 5.32 -9.94
CA THR A 78 10.61 6.70 -10.41
C THR A 78 9.56 7.64 -9.81
N ALA A 79 9.86 8.95 -9.80
CA ALA A 79 8.91 9.96 -9.35
C ALA A 79 7.57 9.88 -10.09
N THR A 80 7.59 9.59 -11.40
CA THR A 80 6.38 9.41 -12.21
C THR A 80 5.55 8.20 -11.76
N GLN A 81 6.20 7.07 -11.47
CA GLN A 81 5.51 5.87 -10.97
C GLN A 81 4.90 6.12 -9.59
N LYS A 82 5.66 6.74 -8.67
CA LYS A 82 5.19 7.15 -7.34
C LYS A 82 3.99 8.09 -7.43
N LYS A 83 4.05 9.09 -8.32
CA LYS A 83 2.92 10.01 -8.57
C LYS A 83 1.69 9.29 -9.09
N LYS A 84 1.84 8.38 -10.07
CA LYS A 84 0.72 7.59 -10.62
C LYS A 84 0.08 6.71 -9.55
N PHE A 85 0.90 6.04 -8.75
CA PHE A 85 0.44 5.25 -7.60
C PHE A 85 -0.37 6.11 -6.63
N LEU A 86 0.18 7.24 -6.21
CA LEU A 86 -0.48 8.16 -5.28
C LEU A 86 -1.84 8.67 -5.79
N GLN A 87 -1.96 8.99 -7.09
CA GLN A 87 -3.24 9.41 -7.66
C GLN A 87 -4.31 8.32 -7.55
N GLU A 88 -3.94 7.06 -7.80
CA GLU A 88 -4.87 5.94 -7.66
C GLU A 88 -5.22 5.66 -6.19
N VAL A 89 -4.24 5.75 -5.28
CA VAL A 89 -4.50 5.64 -3.83
C VAL A 89 -5.44 6.75 -3.36
N LYS A 90 -5.26 7.99 -3.84
CA LYS A 90 -6.12 9.13 -3.51
C LYS A 90 -7.55 8.93 -3.99
N LYS A 91 -7.73 8.42 -5.22
CA LYS A 91 -9.04 8.08 -5.77
C LYS A 91 -9.75 7.03 -4.92
N ARG A 92 -9.04 5.99 -4.48
CA ARG A 92 -9.56 4.92 -3.62
C ARG A 92 -9.87 5.41 -2.20
N TYR A 93 -9.01 6.27 -1.65
CA TYR A 93 -9.21 6.95 -0.37
C TYR A 93 -10.53 7.75 -0.35
N SER A 94 -10.79 8.55 -1.37
CA SER A 94 -12.05 9.32 -1.47
C SER A 94 -13.29 8.43 -1.44
N LYS A 95 -13.24 7.24 -2.05
CA LYS A 95 -14.34 6.26 -2.00
C LYS A 95 -14.52 5.64 -0.62
N CYS A 96 -13.45 5.50 0.16
CA CYS A 96 -13.52 4.97 1.53
C CYS A 96 -14.00 6.01 2.56
N LEU A 97 -13.98 7.29 2.19
CA LEU A 97 -14.52 8.37 3.02
C LEU A 97 -16.03 8.58 2.84
N SER A 98 -16.55 8.23 1.66
CA SER A 98 -17.97 8.27 1.30
C SER A 98 -18.75 7.22 2.07
#